data_AF-A0A5C3NY66-F1
#
_entry.id   AF-A0A5C3NY66-F1
#
_cell.length_a   1.000
_cell.length_b   1.000
_cell.length_c   1.000
_cell.angle_alpha   90.00
_cell.angle_beta   90.00
_cell.angle_gamma   90.00
#
_symmetry.space_group_name_H-M   'P 1'
#
loop_
_entity.id
_entity.type
_entity.pdbx_description
1 polymer ?
#
loop_
_entity_poly.entity_id
_entity_poly.type
_entity_poly.pdbx_seq_one_letter_code
_entity_poly.pdbx_strand_id
1 'polypeptide(L)'
;AYGCMTRVGITPPEVTITADDKRLKAGKPAPDPFLLAAKELGFDCKRCVVFEDSPSGIKAGVASGATVIAVCTSHERSKIENCGAHYIVDTMEQVRVTPEGDRLRFEILPTPSA
;
A
#
# COMPACT_ATOMS: atom_id res chain seq x y z
N ALA A 1 2.37 15.23 -1.98
CA ALA A 1 1.61 14.38 -1.04
C ALA A 1 0.87 15.20 0.02
N TYR A 2 1.56 16.06 0.76
CA TYR A 2 0.98 16.87 1.84
C TYR A 2 -0.30 17.63 1.46
N GLY A 3 -0.32 18.30 0.29
CA GLY A 3 -1.49 19.05 -0.16
C GLY A 3 -2.77 18.20 -0.34
N CYS A 4 -2.65 16.95 -0.79
CA CYS A 4 -3.81 16.06 -0.97
C CYS A 4 -4.38 15.63 0.38
N MET A 5 -3.52 15.23 1.33
CA MET A 5 -3.92 14.80 2.67
C MET A 5 -4.59 15.93 3.45
N THR A 6 -3.98 17.12 3.48
CA THR A 6 -4.55 18.30 4.16
C THR A 6 -5.92 18.65 3.61
N ARG A 7 -6.14 18.55 2.29
CA ARG A 7 -7.42 18.89 1.64
C ARG A 7 -8.57 17.99 2.08
N VAL A 8 -8.28 16.76 2.52
CA VAL A 8 -9.27 15.79 3.01
C VAL A 8 -9.22 15.61 4.53
N GLY A 9 -8.53 16.51 5.24
CA GLY A 9 -8.45 16.48 6.71
C GLY A 9 -7.57 15.37 7.29
N ILE A 10 -6.73 14.74 6.47
CA ILE A 10 -5.76 13.75 6.93
C ILE A 10 -4.49 14.47 7.38
N THR A 11 -4.12 14.24 8.65
CA THR A 11 -2.80 14.65 9.13
C THR A 11 -1.76 13.70 8.56
N PRO A 12 -0.72 14.20 7.88
CA PRO A 12 0.35 13.38 7.35
C PRO A 12 0.97 12.49 8.44
N PRO A 13 1.20 11.19 8.18
CA PRO A 13 1.95 10.34 9.10
C PRO A 13 3.38 10.86 9.32
N GLU A 14 3.95 10.58 10.49
CA GLU A 14 5.33 10.95 10.84
C GLU A 14 6.33 10.43 9.80
N VAL A 15 6.19 9.16 9.40
CA VAL A 15 6.91 8.60 8.27
C VAL A 15 6.13 8.87 6.98
N THR A 16 6.59 9.85 6.21
CA THR A 16 6.06 10.15 4.88
C THR A 16 7.21 10.15 3.86
N ILE A 17 7.15 9.23 2.90
CA ILE A 17 8.11 9.12 1.79
C ILE A 17 7.44 9.58 0.49
N THR A 18 8.06 10.51 -0.23
CA THR A 18 7.55 11.05 -1.50
C THR A 18 8.50 10.75 -2.66
N ALA A 19 8.03 10.92 -3.90
CA ALA A 19 8.80 10.57 -5.09
C ALA A 19 10.10 11.38 -5.26
N ASP A 20 10.20 12.55 -4.63
CA ASP A 20 11.36 13.45 -4.62
C ASP A 20 12.30 13.22 -3.43
N ASP A 21 12.08 12.18 -2.61
CA ASP A 21 12.98 11.83 -1.52
C ASP A 21 14.34 11.40 -2.07
N LYS A 22 15.39 12.18 -1.74
CA LYS A 22 16.76 12.01 -2.24
C LYS A 22 17.41 10.69 -1.82
N ARG A 23 16.83 9.96 -0.88
CA ARG A 23 17.32 8.64 -0.42
C ARG A 23 16.90 7.51 -1.36
N LEU A 24 15.91 7.74 -2.23
CA LEU A 24 15.46 6.76 -3.22
C LEU A 24 16.47 6.65 -4.37
N LYS A 25 16.87 5.43 -4.72
CA LYS A 25 17.73 5.20 -5.90
C LYS A 25 16.89 5.04 -7.16
N ALA A 26 15.68 4.50 -7.03
CA ALA A 26 14.71 4.36 -8.11
C ALA A 26 13.26 4.55 -7.60
N GLY A 27 12.39 5.05 -8.47
CA GLY A 27 10.95 5.09 -8.21
C GLY A 27 10.26 3.77 -8.59
N LYS A 28 8.95 3.68 -8.29
CA LYS A 28 8.09 2.56 -8.73
C LYS A 28 8.25 2.34 -10.25
N PRO A 29 8.42 1.10 -10.73
CA PRO A 29 8.15 -0.17 -10.07
C PRO A 29 9.31 -0.75 -9.23
N ALA A 30 10.40 0.00 -9.03
CA ALA A 30 11.41 -0.42 -8.07
C ALA A 30 10.85 -0.38 -6.63
N PRO A 31 11.31 -1.27 -5.74
CA PRO A 31 10.76 -1.41 -4.40
C PRO A 31 11.22 -0.33 -3.41
N ASP A 32 12.18 0.52 -3.80
CA ASP A 32 12.85 1.48 -2.92
C ASP A 32 11.89 2.31 -2.05
N PRO A 33 10.75 2.85 -2.54
CA PRO A 33 9.86 3.65 -1.70
C PRO A 33 9.28 2.85 -0.52
N PHE A 34 8.93 1.59 -0.75
CA PHE A 34 8.36 0.71 0.28
C PHE A 34 9.44 0.17 1.22
N LEU A 35 10.63 -0.14 0.70
CA LEU A 35 11.77 -0.55 1.52
C LEU A 35 12.22 0.58 2.46
N LEU A 36 12.29 1.82 1.95
CA LEU A 36 12.62 2.98 2.76
C LEU A 36 11.54 3.24 3.82
N ALA A 37 10.26 3.24 3.45
CA ALA A 37 9.17 3.42 4.40
C ALA A 37 9.19 2.37 5.53
N ALA A 38 9.35 1.08 5.19
CA ALA A 38 9.43 0.01 6.19
C ALA A 38 10.62 0.20 7.13
N LYS A 39 11.79 0.58 6.59
CA LYS A 39 12.98 0.87 7.40
C LYS A 39 12.75 2.02 8.38
N GLU A 40 12.16 3.12 7.94
CA GLU A 40 11.89 4.29 8.79
C GLU A 40 10.83 3.98 9.86
N LEU A 41 9.90 3.08 9.57
CA LEU A 41 8.95 2.53 10.55
C LEU A 41 9.58 1.49 11.51
N GLY A 42 10.82 1.05 11.26
CA GLY A 42 11.52 0.05 12.08
C GLY A 42 11.10 -1.41 11.83
N PHE A 43 10.51 -1.71 10.67
CA PHE A 43 10.06 -3.06 10.31
C PHE A 43 10.78 -3.61 9.07
N ASP A 44 10.90 -4.93 9.01
CA ASP A 44 11.18 -5.63 7.74
C ASP A 44 9.95 -5.48 6.83
N CYS A 45 10.16 -5.09 5.56
CA CYS A 45 9.09 -4.93 4.58
C CYS A 45 8.26 -6.21 4.39
N LYS A 46 8.85 -7.40 4.61
CA LYS A 46 8.13 -8.69 4.61
C LYS A 46 7.09 -8.83 5.71
N ARG A 47 7.16 -7.99 6.75
CA ARG A 47 6.16 -7.87 7.83
C ARG A 47 5.18 -6.72 7.62
N CYS A 48 5.24 -6.04 6.47
CA CYS A 48 4.37 -4.94 6.13
C CYS A 48 3.27 -5.36 5.14
N VAL A 49 2.19 -4.59 5.15
CA VAL A 49 1.12 -4.65 4.14
C VAL A 49 1.16 -3.35 3.33
N VAL A 50 1.13 -3.47 2.01
CA VAL A 50 1.06 -2.35 1.07
C VAL A 50 -0.34 -2.31 0.45
N PHE A 51 -1.00 -1.16 0.55
CA PHE A 51 -2.21 -0.83 -0.20
C PHE A 51 -1.81 0.00 -1.42
N GLU A 52 -2.21 -0.45 -2.62
CA GLU A 52 -1.84 0.18 -3.88
C GLU A 52 -2.93 0.05 -4.93
N ASP A 53 -3.06 1.03 -5.81
CA ASP A 53 -4.07 1.04 -6.86
C ASP A 53 -3.46 1.14 -8.27
N SER A 54 -2.15 1.34 -8.37
CA SER A 54 -1.45 1.52 -9.64
C SER A 54 -0.64 0.27 -10.06
N PRO A 55 -0.57 -0.08 -11.36
CA PRO A 55 0.23 -1.21 -11.83
C PRO A 55 1.71 -1.15 -11.40
N SER A 56 2.33 0.04 -11.46
CA SER A 56 3.74 0.21 -11.07
C SER A 56 3.93 0.14 -9.56
N GLY A 57 2.99 0.67 -8.77
CA GLY A 57 3.03 0.60 -7.32
C GLY A 57 2.80 -0.81 -6.79
N ILE A 58 1.84 -1.55 -7.36
CA ILE A 58 1.62 -2.96 -7.02
C ILE A 58 2.89 -3.76 -7.25
N LYS A 59 3.52 -3.63 -8.43
CA LYS A 59 4.77 -4.33 -8.75
C LYS A 59 5.91 -3.96 -7.79
N ALA A 60 6.01 -2.69 -7.40
CA ALA A 60 6.99 -2.23 -6.42
C ALA A 60 6.75 -2.84 -5.03
N GLY A 61 5.50 -2.91 -4.57
CA GLY A 61 5.14 -3.53 -3.29
C GLY A 61 5.41 -5.03 -3.27
N VAL A 62 5.15 -5.72 -4.39
CA VAL A 62 5.47 -7.14 -4.54
C VAL A 62 6.99 -7.33 -4.53
N ALA A 63 7.73 -6.52 -5.27
CA ALA A 63 9.19 -6.57 -5.34
C ALA A 63 9.86 -6.23 -3.99
N SER A 64 9.21 -5.48 -3.10
CA SER A 64 9.73 -5.20 -1.76
C SER A 64 9.58 -6.38 -0.79
N GLY A 65 8.82 -7.41 -1.19
CA GLY A 65 8.52 -8.58 -0.36
C GLY A 65 7.36 -8.38 0.62
N ALA A 66 6.66 -7.24 0.55
CA ALA A 66 5.47 -7.00 1.37
C ALA A 66 4.28 -7.83 0.89
N THR A 67 3.30 -8.02 1.78
CA THR A 67 1.97 -8.48 1.36
C THR A 67 1.25 -7.31 0.69
N VAL A 68 0.74 -7.50 -0.52
CA VAL A 68 0.11 -6.41 -1.30
C VAL A 68 -1.39 -6.63 -1.45
N ILE A 69 -2.16 -5.63 -1.05
CA ILE A 69 -3.60 -5.53 -1.29
C ILE A 69 -3.80 -4.46 -2.36
N ALA A 70 -4.19 -4.88 -3.57
CA ALA A 70 -4.53 -3.97 -4.65
C ALA A 70 -5.96 -3.44 -4.46
N VAL A 71 -6.17 -2.14 -4.66
CA VAL A 71 -7.49 -1.48 -4.55
C VAL A 71 -7.93 -0.97 -5.92
N CYS A 72 -9.08 -1.45 -6.42
CA CYS A 72 -9.60 -1.11 -7.76
C CYS A 72 -10.25 0.29 -7.84
N THR A 73 -9.58 1.34 -7.36
CA THR A 73 -10.11 2.71 -7.37
C THR A 73 -9.72 3.48 -8.63
N SER A 74 -8.42 3.66 -8.90
CA SER A 74 -7.95 4.51 -10.01
C SER A 74 -7.86 3.78 -11.35
N HIS A 75 -7.84 2.45 -11.32
CA HIS A 75 -7.70 1.60 -12.50
C HIS A 75 -8.72 0.46 -12.46
N GLU A 76 -9.23 0.09 -13.63
CA GLU A 76 -10.03 -1.12 -13.78
C GLU A 76 -9.26 -2.35 -13.31
N ARG A 77 -9.97 -3.33 -12.72
CA ARG A 77 -9.39 -4.59 -12.26
C ARG A 77 -8.52 -5.26 -13.34
N SER A 78 -8.96 -5.23 -14.60
CA SER A 78 -8.26 -5.80 -15.76
C SER A 78 -6.82 -5.27 -15.92
N LYS A 79 -6.53 -4.05 -15.45
CA LYS A 79 -5.21 -3.41 -15.54
C LYS A 79 -4.26 -3.80 -14.41
N ILE A 80 -4.79 -4.28 -13.28
CA ILE A 80 -4.02 -4.52 -12.06
C ILE A 80 -3.99 -6.00 -11.63
N GLU A 81 -4.95 -6.81 -12.08
CA GLU A 81 -5.09 -8.21 -11.64
C GLU A 81 -3.86 -9.09 -11.95
N ASN A 82 -3.13 -8.76 -13.02
CA ASN A 82 -1.92 -9.48 -13.42
C ASN A 82 -0.62 -8.84 -12.91
N CYS A 83 -0.70 -7.89 -11.96
CA CYS A 83 0.49 -7.22 -11.40
C CYS A 83 1.11 -7.96 -10.20
N GLY A 84 0.53 -9.08 -9.76
CA GLY A 84 1.08 -9.93 -8.70
C GLY A 84 0.64 -9.57 -7.27
N ALA A 85 -0.41 -8.76 -7.10
CA ALA A 85 -0.98 -8.50 -5.78
C ALA A 85 -1.47 -9.80 -5.13
N HIS A 86 -1.40 -9.87 -3.79
CA HIS A 86 -1.82 -11.05 -3.03
C HIS A 86 -3.33 -11.08 -2.86
N TYR A 87 -3.93 -9.89 -2.72
CA TYR A 87 -5.37 -9.69 -2.65
C TYR A 87 -5.76 -8.52 -3.56
N ILE A 88 -7.00 -8.56 -4.07
CA ILE A 88 -7.59 -7.48 -4.86
C ILE A 88 -8.96 -7.18 -4.25
N VAL A 89 -9.17 -5.93 -3.85
CA VAL A 89 -10.43 -5.42 -3.32
C VAL A 89 -10.93 -4.29 -4.19
N ASP A 90 -12.24 -4.08 -4.21
CA ASP A 90 -12.86 -3.00 -4.98
C ASP A 90 -12.73 -1.67 -4.22
N THR A 91 -12.88 -1.73 -2.89
CA THR A 91 -12.71 -0.58 -1.99
C THR A 91 -11.98 -0.98 -0.71
N MET A 92 -11.45 0.02 0.02
CA MET A 92 -10.84 -0.22 1.34
C MET A 92 -11.85 -0.64 2.42
N GLU A 93 -13.16 -0.48 2.19
CA GLU A 93 -14.21 -0.94 3.13
C GLU A 93 -14.24 -2.46 3.26
N GLN A 94 -13.70 -3.17 2.27
CA GLN A 94 -13.54 -4.62 2.29
C GLN A 94 -12.36 -5.08 3.14
N VAL A 95 -11.63 -4.19 3.80
CA VAL A 95 -10.50 -4.57 4.63
C VAL A 95 -10.73 -4.16 6.07
N ARG A 96 -10.90 -5.15 6.94
CA ARG A 96 -10.95 -4.95 8.39
C ARG A 96 -9.58 -5.20 8.98
N VAL A 97 -9.09 -4.25 9.77
CA VAL A 97 -7.83 -4.38 10.51
C VAL A 97 -8.14 -4.40 12.01
N THR A 98 -7.65 -5.41 12.71
CA THR A 98 -7.80 -5.54 14.17
C THR A 98 -6.42 -5.67 14.82
N PRO A 99 -6.06 -4.80 15.77
CA PRO A 99 -4.86 -4.98 16.57
C PRO A 99 -4.99 -6.21 17.49
N GLU A 100 -3.98 -7.07 17.46
CA GLU A 100 -3.85 -8.26 18.31
C GLU A 100 -2.48 -8.23 18.98
N GLY A 101 -2.37 -7.51 20.11
CA GLY A 101 -1.11 -7.30 20.80
C GLY A 101 -0.13 -6.46 19.99
N ASP A 102 1.02 -7.04 19.61
CA ASP A 102 2.06 -6.43 18.77
C ASP A 102 1.84 -6.66 17.26
N ARG A 103 0.70 -7.26 16.90
CA ARG A 103 0.37 -7.63 15.51
C ARG A 103 -0.90 -6.94 15.05
N LEU A 104 -1.03 -6.89 13.73
CA LEU A 104 -2.27 -6.51 13.05
C LEU A 104 -2.81 -7.73 12.33
N ARG A 105 -4.07 -8.07 12.59
CA ARG A 105 -4.83 -9.04 11.81
C ARG A 105 -5.62 -8.31 10.73
N PHE A 106 -5.49 -8.78 9.50
CA PHE A 106 -6.22 -8.27 8.35
C PHE A 106 -7.26 -9.30 7.93
N GLU A 107 -8.49 -8.87 7.74
CA GLU A 107 -9.57 -9.67 7.15
C GLU A 107 -10.09 -9.00 5.88
N ILE A 108 -10.17 -9.78 4.81
CA ILE A 108 -10.81 -9.37 3.56
C ILE A 108 -12.29 -9.77 3.64
N LEU A 109 -13.16 -8.77 3.67
CA LEU A 109 -14.61 -8.92 3.71
C LEU A 109 -15.15 -9.12 2.28
N PRO A 110 -16.28 -9.84 2.13
CA PRO A 110 -16.95 -9.94 0.84
C PRO A 110 -17.38 -8.56 0.33
N THR A 111 -17.52 -8.43 -0.99
CA THR A 111 -18.07 -7.22 -1.60
C THR A 111 -19.46 -6.95 -1.01
N PRO A 112 -19.76 -5.72 -0.54
CA PRO A 112 -21.09 -5.38 -0.05
C PRO A 112 -22.14 -5.72 -1.11
N SER A 113 -23.20 -6.42 -0.70
CA SER A 113 -24.37 -6.56 -1.59
C SER A 113 -24.98 -5.17 -1.77
N ALA A 114 -25.28 -4.81 -3.02
CA ALA A 114 -25.90 -3.55 -3.39
C ALA A 114 -27.27 -3.35 -2.70
#